data_AF-C7G7N1-F1
#
_entry.id   AF-C7G7N1-F1
#
_cell.length_a   1.000
_cell.length_b   1.000
_cell.length_c   1.000
_cell.angle_alpha   90.00
_cell.angle_beta   90.00
_cell.angle_gamma   90.00
#
_symmetry.space_group_name_H-M   'P 1'
#
loop_
_entity.id
_entity.type
_entity.pdbx_description
1 polymer ?
#
loop_
_entity_poly.entity_id
_entity_poly.type
_entity_poly.pdbx_seq_one_letter_code
_entity_poly.pdbx_strand_id
1 'polypeptide(L)'
;MVKNMRDPKTGLYYHAYDSSREMFWCDKVTGLSQNFWLRASGWYSMALLDTLDKADASVGEPYEKMKQIFVELMDSMLKYQDESGMWYQVVNVGGMDRNYLETSGSSIMAYALLKGVRLGFLPESYRTYGEKAFHGICEKYLSEDENGELHLDGICLVAGLGGANRRSGTFDYYMSEPVVKDDAKGVGPFLLAYTEMKRLEM
;
A
#
# COMPACT_ATOMS: atom_id res chain seq x y z
N MET A 1 -9.79 -12.44 -0.26
CA MET A 1 -8.71 -11.73 -0.97
C MET A 1 -8.02 -12.65 -1.96
N VAL A 2 -7.07 -13.52 -1.55
CA VAL A 2 -6.21 -14.31 -2.47
C VAL A 2 -6.95 -14.99 -3.62
N LYS A 3 -7.99 -15.78 -3.31
CA LYS A 3 -8.74 -16.55 -4.32
C LYS A 3 -9.42 -15.69 -5.39
N ASN A 4 -9.91 -14.51 -5.01
CA ASN A 4 -10.80 -13.72 -5.87
C ASN A 4 -10.11 -12.50 -6.45
N MET A 5 -9.18 -11.88 -5.71
CA MET A 5 -8.68 -10.52 -6.00
C MET A 5 -7.23 -10.46 -6.44
N ARG A 6 -6.47 -11.55 -6.29
CA ARG A 6 -5.06 -11.58 -6.72
C ARG A 6 -5.00 -11.80 -8.23
N ASP A 7 -4.31 -10.90 -8.93
CA ASP A 7 -3.98 -11.09 -10.33
C ASP A 7 -2.78 -12.06 -10.45
N PRO A 8 -2.89 -13.20 -11.14
CA PRO A 8 -1.82 -14.17 -11.24
C PRO A 8 -0.62 -13.67 -12.08
N LYS A 9 -0.79 -12.61 -12.90
CA LYS A 9 0.28 -12.09 -13.75
C LYS A 9 1.22 -11.18 -12.97
N THR A 10 0.66 -10.23 -12.22
CA THR A 10 1.42 -9.23 -11.46
C THR A 10 1.69 -9.67 -10.03
N GLY A 11 0.81 -10.50 -9.46
CA GLY A 11 0.78 -10.83 -8.03
C GLY A 11 0.09 -9.77 -7.16
N LEU A 12 -0.36 -8.66 -7.76
CA LEU A 12 -1.06 -7.57 -7.08
C LEU A 12 -2.54 -7.92 -6.84
N TYR A 13 -3.18 -7.14 -5.97
CA TYR A 13 -4.58 -7.32 -5.58
C TYR A 13 -5.42 -6.16 -6.08
N TYR A 14 -6.47 -6.46 -6.84
CA TYR A 14 -7.44 -5.45 -7.26
C TYR A 14 -8.06 -4.76 -6.04
N HIS A 15 -8.41 -3.48 -6.16
CA HIS A 15 -9.00 -2.72 -5.05
C HIS A 15 -10.26 -3.41 -4.49
N ALA A 16 -11.17 -3.86 -5.34
CA ALA A 16 -12.40 -4.50 -4.88
C ALA A 16 -12.86 -5.68 -5.74
N TYR A 17 -13.75 -6.45 -5.14
CA TYR A 17 -14.46 -7.56 -5.74
C TYR A 17 -15.94 -7.49 -5.36
N ASP A 18 -16.82 -7.61 -6.34
CA ASP A 18 -18.27 -7.75 -6.17
C ASP A 18 -18.69 -9.19 -6.50
N SER A 19 -19.18 -9.91 -5.49
CA SER A 19 -19.63 -11.29 -5.67
C SER A 19 -20.95 -11.44 -6.42
N SER A 20 -21.84 -10.44 -6.41
CA SER A 20 -23.05 -10.47 -7.23
C SER A 20 -22.77 -10.07 -8.69
N ARG A 21 -21.65 -9.36 -8.91
CA ARG A 21 -21.23 -8.81 -10.20
C ARG A 21 -22.21 -7.79 -10.76
N GLU A 22 -23.01 -7.19 -9.90
CA GLU A 22 -24.04 -6.22 -10.28
C GLU A 22 -23.45 -4.82 -10.41
N MET A 23 -22.44 -4.49 -9.60
CA MET A 23 -21.82 -3.18 -9.61
C MET A 23 -21.27 -2.80 -10.98
N PHE A 24 -21.54 -1.57 -11.42
CA PHE A 24 -21.18 -1.11 -12.76
C PHE A 24 -19.66 -0.99 -12.97
N TRP A 25 -18.87 -0.87 -11.90
CA TRP A 25 -17.42 -0.76 -11.97
C TRP A 25 -16.73 -2.12 -12.13
N CYS A 26 -17.43 -3.23 -11.86
CA CYS A 26 -16.83 -4.55 -11.82
C CYS A 26 -16.90 -5.25 -13.17
N ASP A 27 -15.88 -6.05 -13.47
CA ASP A 27 -15.93 -7.00 -14.56
C ASP A 27 -17.03 -8.05 -14.33
N LYS A 28 -17.81 -8.37 -15.36
CA LYS A 28 -19.01 -9.22 -15.24
C LYS A 28 -18.71 -10.71 -15.17
N VAL A 29 -17.48 -11.12 -15.43
CA VAL A 29 -17.03 -12.53 -15.34
C VAL A 29 -16.33 -12.79 -14.01
N THR A 30 -15.53 -11.85 -13.55
CA THR A 30 -14.64 -12.01 -12.39
C THR A 30 -15.13 -11.26 -11.16
N GLY A 31 -16.00 -10.26 -11.32
CA GLY A 31 -16.43 -9.37 -10.24
C GLY A 31 -15.38 -8.34 -9.82
N LEU A 32 -14.23 -8.24 -10.51
CA LEU A 32 -13.10 -7.43 -10.08
C LEU A 32 -13.18 -5.98 -10.53
N SER A 33 -12.63 -5.07 -9.72
CA SER A 33 -12.32 -3.71 -10.12
C SER A 33 -11.17 -3.68 -11.13
N GLN A 34 -10.91 -2.54 -11.77
CA GLN A 34 -9.99 -2.47 -12.91
C GLN A 34 -8.51 -2.26 -12.54
N ASN A 35 -8.22 -1.69 -11.37
CA ASN A 35 -6.88 -1.20 -11.03
C ASN A 35 -6.37 -1.71 -9.66
N PHE A 36 -5.04 -1.70 -9.53
CA PHE A 36 -4.32 -2.01 -8.29
C PHE A 36 -4.01 -0.71 -7.56
N TRP A 37 -4.90 -0.32 -6.64
CA TRP A 37 -4.73 0.89 -5.84
C TRP A 37 -3.72 0.65 -4.72
N LEU A 38 -2.71 1.52 -4.63
CA LEU A 38 -1.60 1.37 -3.70
C LEU A 38 -2.07 1.28 -2.25
N ARG A 39 -2.89 2.23 -1.78
CA ARG A 39 -3.35 2.23 -0.39
C ARG A 39 -4.24 1.03 -0.04
N ALA A 40 -5.01 0.48 -0.99
CA ALA A 40 -5.71 -0.78 -0.74
C ALA A 40 -4.76 -1.95 -0.52
N SER A 41 -3.69 -2.05 -1.33
CA SER A 41 -2.64 -3.05 -1.15
C SER A 41 -1.91 -2.86 0.17
N GLY A 42 -1.66 -1.60 0.56
CA GLY A 42 -1.11 -1.24 1.87
C GLY A 42 -1.98 -1.69 3.05
N TRP A 43 -3.28 -1.40 3.03
CA TRP A 43 -4.15 -1.88 4.10
C TRP A 43 -4.17 -3.39 4.21
N TYR A 44 -4.12 -4.09 3.08
CA TYR A 44 -4.04 -5.54 3.11
C TYR A 44 -2.71 -6.05 3.68
N SER A 45 -1.58 -5.43 3.35
CA SER A 45 -0.28 -5.82 3.92
C SER A 45 -0.21 -5.58 5.42
N MET A 46 -0.72 -4.45 5.92
CA MET A 46 -0.81 -4.18 7.36
C MET A 46 -1.72 -5.16 8.06
N ALA A 47 -2.89 -5.45 7.49
CA ALA A 47 -3.83 -6.40 8.07
C ALA A 47 -3.19 -7.79 8.22
N LEU A 48 -2.43 -8.26 7.22
CA LEU A 48 -1.70 -9.51 7.30
C LEU A 48 -0.61 -9.45 8.38
N LEU A 49 0.26 -8.46 8.31
CA LEU A 49 1.44 -8.34 9.17
C LEU A 49 1.07 -8.15 10.64
N ASP A 50 0.16 -7.24 10.94
CA ASP A 50 -0.25 -6.95 12.31
C ASP A 50 -1.09 -8.08 12.91
N THR A 51 -1.82 -8.83 12.08
CA THR A 51 -2.47 -10.07 12.54
C THR A 51 -1.44 -11.14 12.87
N LEU A 52 -0.42 -11.34 12.01
CA LEU A 52 0.67 -12.30 12.26
C LEU A 52 1.47 -11.98 13.52
N ASP A 53 1.70 -10.69 13.81
CA ASP A 53 2.38 -10.20 15.02
C ASP A 53 1.58 -10.48 16.31
N LYS A 54 0.27 -10.68 16.21
CA LYS A 54 -0.63 -10.93 17.36
C LYS A 54 -1.13 -12.37 17.46
N ALA A 55 -1.14 -13.10 16.35
CA ALA A 55 -1.60 -14.48 16.31
C ALA A 55 -0.59 -15.43 16.96
N ASP A 56 -1.09 -16.51 17.54
CA ASP A 56 -0.24 -17.60 18.02
C ASP A 56 0.20 -18.47 16.84
N ALA A 57 1.52 -18.60 16.64
CA ALA A 57 2.10 -19.44 15.61
C ALA A 57 1.72 -20.93 15.79
N SER A 58 1.33 -21.36 16.99
CA SER A 58 0.86 -22.73 17.28
C SER A 58 -0.42 -23.12 16.54
N VAL A 59 -1.15 -22.14 15.98
CA VAL A 59 -2.32 -22.35 15.11
C VAL A 59 -1.97 -23.15 13.84
N GLY A 60 -0.70 -23.16 13.42
CA GLY A 60 -0.21 -24.04 12.34
C GLY A 60 -0.54 -23.53 10.93
N GLU A 61 -1.16 -24.38 10.09
CA GLU A 61 -1.34 -24.11 8.65
C GLU A 61 -1.97 -22.74 8.33
N PRO A 62 -3.01 -22.25 9.03
CA PRO A 62 -3.56 -20.92 8.77
C PRO A 62 -2.56 -19.78 9.00
N TYR A 63 -1.69 -19.90 10.00
CA TYR A 63 -0.65 -18.92 10.31
C TYR A 63 0.40 -18.89 9.20
N GLU A 64 0.94 -20.06 8.83
CA GLU A 64 1.95 -20.17 7.77
C GLU A 64 1.41 -19.70 6.41
N LYS A 65 0.15 -20.00 6.12
CA LYS A 65 -0.51 -19.51 4.91
C LYS A 65 -0.62 -17.99 4.89
N MET A 66 -0.98 -17.37 6.01
CA MET A 66 -1.06 -15.91 6.11
C MET A 66 0.32 -15.26 5.94
N LYS A 67 1.35 -15.85 6.56
CA LYS A 67 2.75 -15.43 6.39
C LYS A 67 3.20 -15.53 4.95
N GLN A 68 2.91 -16.65 4.28
CA GLN A 68 3.23 -16.83 2.86
C GLN A 68 2.55 -15.76 2.00
N ILE A 69 1.27 -15.46 2.24
CA ILE A 69 0.54 -14.42 1.50
C ILE A 69 1.19 -13.04 1.69
N PHE A 70 1.63 -12.72 2.91
CA PHE A 70 2.33 -11.48 3.20
C PHE A 70 3.65 -11.38 2.42
N VAL A 71 4.48 -12.44 2.46
CA VAL A 71 5.74 -12.50 1.72
C VAL A 71 5.51 -12.33 0.22
N GLU A 72 4.57 -13.10 -0.36
CA GLU A 72 4.24 -13.01 -1.78
C GLU A 72 3.73 -11.62 -2.21
N LEU A 73 3.00 -10.93 -1.34
CA LEU A 73 2.56 -9.56 -1.58
C LEU A 73 3.76 -8.61 -1.59
N MET A 74 4.67 -8.70 -0.61
CA MET A 74 5.89 -7.87 -0.58
C MET A 74 6.76 -8.10 -1.81
N ASP A 75 6.99 -9.36 -2.20
CA ASP A 75 7.71 -9.73 -3.42
C ASP A 75 7.09 -9.12 -4.68
N SER A 76 5.75 -9.09 -4.73
CA SER A 76 5.02 -8.52 -5.87
C SER A 76 5.13 -7.00 -5.89
N MET A 77 5.02 -6.34 -4.73
CA MET A 77 5.14 -4.89 -4.61
C MET A 77 6.55 -4.38 -4.98
N LEU A 78 7.62 -5.09 -4.59
CA LEU A 78 9.01 -4.67 -4.87
C LEU A 78 9.33 -4.59 -6.37
N LYS A 79 8.62 -5.34 -7.22
CA LYS A 79 8.75 -5.23 -8.69
C LYS A 79 8.33 -3.87 -9.25
N TYR A 80 7.58 -3.10 -8.47
CA TYR A 80 6.98 -1.81 -8.86
C TYR A 80 7.47 -0.65 -8.00
N GLN A 81 8.52 -0.84 -7.20
CA GLN A 81 9.13 0.26 -6.45
C GLN A 81 9.82 1.21 -7.44
N ASP A 82 9.51 2.49 -7.32
CA ASP A 82 10.12 3.54 -8.12
C ASP A 82 11.59 3.79 -7.72
N GLU A 83 12.35 4.46 -8.58
CA GLU A 83 13.74 4.83 -8.30
C GLU A 83 13.90 5.69 -7.04
N SER A 84 12.89 6.49 -6.68
CA SER A 84 12.81 7.23 -5.42
C SER A 84 12.62 6.34 -4.19
N GLY A 85 12.24 5.08 -4.37
CA GLY A 85 11.83 4.17 -3.30
C GLY A 85 10.33 4.19 -3.00
N MET A 86 9.57 5.13 -3.56
CA MET A 86 8.12 5.20 -3.37
C MET A 86 7.37 4.28 -4.35
N TRP A 87 6.04 4.26 -4.24
CA TRP A 87 5.15 3.61 -5.21
C TRP A 87 4.12 4.59 -5.76
N TYR A 88 3.68 4.31 -6.97
CA TYR A 88 2.63 5.07 -7.65
C TYR A 88 1.22 4.73 -7.12
N GLN A 89 0.32 5.71 -7.14
CA GLN A 89 -1.09 5.59 -6.75
C GLN A 89 -1.78 4.38 -7.40
N VAL A 90 -1.57 4.19 -8.71
CA VAL A 90 -1.87 2.93 -9.40
C VAL A 90 -0.56 2.21 -9.67
N VAL A 91 -0.38 1.07 -8.99
CA VAL A 91 0.94 0.45 -8.76
C VAL A 91 1.62 -0.01 -10.05
N ASN A 92 0.88 -0.68 -10.93
CA ASN A 92 1.46 -1.40 -12.08
C ASN A 92 1.73 -0.52 -13.30
N VAL A 93 1.36 0.75 -13.28
CA VAL A 93 1.50 1.70 -14.40
C VAL A 93 2.30 2.92 -13.98
N GLY A 94 3.39 2.70 -13.24
CA GLY A 94 4.37 3.75 -12.91
C GLY A 94 4.92 4.43 -14.16
N GLY A 95 5.19 5.73 -14.05
CA GLY A 95 5.65 6.57 -15.16
C GLY A 95 4.59 6.91 -16.22
N MET A 96 3.37 6.35 -16.13
CA MET A 96 2.25 6.77 -16.97
C MET A 96 1.86 8.22 -16.64
N ASP A 97 1.53 9.00 -17.66
CA ASP A 97 1.09 10.39 -17.51
C ASP A 97 -0.06 10.51 -16.49
N ARG A 98 -0.02 11.57 -15.68
CA ARG A 98 -0.89 11.86 -14.52
C ARG A 98 -0.76 10.94 -13.31
N ASN A 99 -0.17 9.74 -13.42
CA ASN A 99 0.11 8.93 -12.25
C ASN A 99 1.16 9.62 -11.37
N TYR A 100 1.09 9.39 -10.06
CA TYR A 100 1.95 10.08 -9.11
C TYR A 100 2.39 9.15 -7.99
N LEU A 101 3.57 9.42 -7.43
CA LEU A 101 4.07 8.74 -6.24
C LEU A 101 3.21 9.14 -5.05
N GLU A 102 2.61 8.16 -4.38
CA GLU A 102 1.58 8.40 -3.37
C GLU A 102 2.08 8.06 -1.97
N THR A 103 1.95 9.03 -1.07
CA THR A 103 2.60 9.01 0.24
C THR A 103 2.03 7.99 1.20
N SER A 104 0.70 7.88 1.30
CA SER A 104 0.09 7.02 2.32
C SER A 104 0.40 5.55 2.09
N GLY A 105 0.22 5.07 0.87
CA GLY A 105 0.49 3.71 0.50
C GLY A 105 1.99 3.38 0.53
N SER A 106 2.86 4.32 0.12
CA SER A 106 4.31 4.17 0.24
C SER A 106 4.75 4.08 1.70
N SER A 107 4.14 4.88 2.59
CA SER A 107 4.40 4.83 4.03
C SER A 107 4.00 3.48 4.62
N ILE A 108 2.87 2.92 4.18
CA ILE A 108 2.45 1.58 4.58
C ILE A 108 3.43 0.50 4.08
N MET A 109 3.94 0.62 2.85
CA MET A 109 4.96 -0.31 2.34
C MET A 109 6.26 -0.22 3.14
N ALA A 110 6.72 0.99 3.46
CA ALA A 110 7.88 1.20 4.32
C ALA A 110 7.69 0.50 5.68
N TYR A 111 6.56 0.77 6.35
CA TYR A 111 6.21 0.11 7.61
C TYR A 111 6.20 -1.42 7.48
N ALA A 112 5.51 -1.95 6.46
CA ALA A 112 5.35 -3.38 6.28
C ALA A 112 6.69 -4.10 6.02
N LEU A 113 7.56 -3.52 5.18
CA LEU A 113 8.88 -4.05 4.91
C LEU A 113 9.76 -4.04 6.17
N LEU A 114 9.85 -2.90 6.86
CA LEU A 114 10.70 -2.74 8.03
C LEU A 114 10.25 -3.64 9.18
N LYS A 115 8.96 -3.61 9.52
CA LYS A 115 8.39 -4.46 10.58
C LYS A 115 8.46 -5.94 10.18
N GLY A 116 8.21 -6.28 8.92
CA GLY A 116 8.29 -7.65 8.41
C GLY A 116 9.70 -8.23 8.55
N VAL A 117 10.74 -7.42 8.31
CA VAL A 117 12.14 -7.80 8.58
C VAL A 117 12.38 -7.97 10.08
N ARG A 118 11.98 -6.99 10.90
CA ARG A 118 12.16 -7.05 12.37
C ARG A 118 11.52 -8.29 12.99
N LEU A 119 10.36 -8.71 12.50
CA LEU A 119 9.65 -9.91 12.97
C LEU A 119 10.19 -11.22 12.37
N GLY A 120 11.15 -11.16 11.44
CA GLY A 120 11.72 -12.33 10.79
C GLY A 120 10.79 -13.00 9.77
N PHE A 121 9.76 -12.28 9.29
CA PHE A 121 8.88 -12.77 8.21
C PHE A 121 9.47 -12.48 6.83
N LEU A 122 10.29 -11.44 6.71
CA LEU A 122 11.02 -11.09 5.50
C LEU A 122 12.54 -11.23 5.75
N PRO A 123 13.33 -11.52 4.71
CA PRO A 123 14.79 -11.57 4.85
C PRO A 123 15.36 -10.16 5.11
N GLU A 124 16.48 -10.10 5.83
CA GLU A 124 17.17 -8.86 6.19
C GLU A 124 17.47 -7.95 4.99
N SER A 125 17.72 -8.54 3.81
CA SER A 125 17.93 -7.80 2.56
C SER A 125 16.75 -6.92 2.15
N TYR A 126 15.55 -7.11 2.69
CA TYR A 126 14.37 -6.31 2.36
C TYR A 126 14.35 -4.98 3.12
N ARG A 127 15.16 -4.84 4.17
CA ARG A 127 15.25 -3.60 4.97
C ARG A 127 15.56 -2.40 4.10
N THR A 128 16.52 -2.54 3.18
CA THR A 128 16.96 -1.44 2.31
C THR A 128 15.81 -0.85 1.49
N TYR A 129 14.84 -1.66 1.06
CA TYR A 129 13.68 -1.17 0.31
C TYR A 129 12.71 -0.39 1.19
N GLY A 130 12.55 -0.79 2.46
CA GLY A 130 11.74 -0.08 3.44
C GLY A 130 12.37 1.26 3.86
N GLU A 131 13.67 1.28 4.13
CA GLU A 131 14.45 2.50 4.41
C GLU A 131 14.38 3.46 3.22
N LYS A 132 14.63 2.95 2.00
CA LYS A 132 14.56 3.74 0.77
C LYS A 132 13.18 4.36 0.57
N ALA A 133 12.11 3.61 0.85
CA ALA A 133 10.74 4.13 0.77
C ALA A 133 10.50 5.26 1.79
N PHE A 134 10.94 5.08 3.04
CA PHE A 134 10.81 6.11 4.07
C PHE A 134 11.57 7.39 3.69
N HIS A 135 12.84 7.26 3.29
CA HIS A 135 13.65 8.39 2.87
C HIS A 135 13.10 9.08 1.62
N GLY A 136 12.63 8.31 0.62
CA GLY A 136 11.99 8.86 -0.57
C GLY A 136 10.73 9.69 -0.26
N ILE A 137 9.93 9.27 0.72
CA ILE A 137 8.78 10.06 1.21
C ILE A 137 9.27 11.37 1.84
N CYS A 138 10.27 11.30 2.73
CA CYS A 138 10.83 12.48 3.37
C CYS A 138 11.38 13.48 2.35
N GLU A 139 12.18 13.02 1.40
CA GLU A 139 12.80 13.85 0.36
C GLU A 139 11.77 14.50 -0.56
N LYS A 140 10.68 13.79 -0.88
CA LYS A 140 9.68 14.26 -1.85
C LYS A 140 8.57 15.10 -1.25
N TYR A 141 8.10 14.75 -0.04
CA TYR A 141 6.81 15.22 0.47
C TYR A 141 6.81 15.65 1.94
N LEU A 142 7.92 15.51 2.68
CA LEU A 142 8.03 16.10 4.01
C LEU A 142 8.68 17.48 3.89
N SER A 143 8.00 18.49 4.39
CA SER A 143 8.48 19.88 4.39
C SER A 143 8.22 20.56 5.73
N GLU A 144 8.98 21.59 6.03
CA GLU A 144 8.79 22.46 7.19
C GLU A 144 8.26 23.82 6.72
N ASP A 145 7.27 24.38 7.41
CA ASP A 145 6.74 25.72 7.11
C ASP A 145 7.56 26.84 7.78
N GLU A 146 7.10 28.08 7.64
CA GLU A 146 7.76 29.25 8.25
C GLU A 146 7.71 29.28 9.78
N ASN A 147 6.82 28.51 10.40
CA ASN A 147 6.67 28.39 11.85
C ASN A 147 7.47 27.22 12.43
N GLY A 148 8.11 26.42 11.58
CA GLY A 148 8.80 25.20 11.99
C GLY A 148 7.90 23.97 12.11
N GLU A 149 6.68 24.03 11.57
CA GLU A 149 5.74 22.91 11.57
C GLU A 149 6.01 21.96 10.39
N LEU A 150 6.03 20.66 10.67
CA LEU A 150 6.20 19.63 9.65
C LEU A 150 4.87 19.33 8.96
N HIS A 151 4.91 19.31 7.63
CA HIS A 151 3.79 18.95 6.76
C HIS A 151 4.15 17.78 5.85
N LEU A 152 3.22 16.83 5.74
CA LEU A 152 3.34 15.66 4.88
C LEU A 152 2.36 15.74 3.72
N ASP A 153 2.87 15.88 2.50
CA ASP A 153 2.09 16.01 1.26
C ASP A 153 2.01 14.68 0.48
N GLY A 154 1.42 14.68 -0.72
CA GLY A 154 1.36 13.55 -1.64
C GLY A 154 0.32 12.50 -1.24
N ILE A 155 -0.62 12.84 -0.36
CA ILE A 155 -1.59 11.89 0.19
C ILE A 155 -2.87 11.90 -0.64
N CYS A 156 -3.27 10.76 -1.20
CA CYS A 156 -4.61 10.63 -1.77
C CYS A 156 -5.66 10.78 -0.65
N LEU A 157 -6.52 11.80 -0.71
CA LEU A 157 -7.52 12.07 0.34
C LEU A 157 -8.50 10.90 0.53
N VAL A 158 -9.03 10.39 -0.58
CA VAL A 158 -10.02 9.32 -0.59
C VAL A 158 -10.00 8.63 -1.95
N ALA A 159 -10.30 7.34 -1.97
CA ALA A 159 -10.74 6.65 -3.17
C ALA A 159 -11.65 5.50 -2.73
N GLY A 160 -12.73 5.28 -3.47
CA GLY A 160 -13.63 4.14 -3.30
C GLY A 160 -14.24 3.69 -4.62
N LEU A 161 -15.24 2.82 -4.60
CA LEU A 161 -15.95 2.39 -5.81
C LEU A 161 -17.46 2.48 -5.59
N GLY A 162 -18.22 2.69 -6.67
CA GLY A 162 -19.67 2.84 -6.60
C GLY A 162 -20.12 4.10 -5.86
N GLY A 163 -21.20 3.98 -5.08
CA GLY A 163 -21.85 5.10 -4.40
C GLY A 163 -22.65 6.00 -5.34
N ALA A 164 -23.28 7.04 -4.78
CA ALA A 164 -24.12 7.98 -5.52
C ALA A 164 -23.37 8.69 -6.66
N ASN A 165 -22.09 8.97 -6.45
CA ASN A 165 -21.21 9.65 -7.42
C ASN A 165 -20.67 8.72 -8.51
N ARG A 166 -21.12 7.45 -8.55
CA ARG A 166 -20.76 6.46 -9.57
C ARG A 166 -19.25 6.34 -9.81
N ARG A 167 -18.48 6.22 -8.73
CA ARG A 167 -17.02 6.03 -8.75
C ARG A 167 -16.66 4.76 -9.52
N SER A 168 -16.04 4.92 -10.69
CA SER A 168 -15.89 3.89 -11.71
C SER A 168 -14.74 2.92 -11.48
N GLY A 169 -13.75 3.31 -10.69
CA GLY A 169 -12.52 2.53 -10.53
C GLY A 169 -11.63 2.48 -11.77
N THR A 170 -11.88 3.35 -12.76
CA THR A 170 -10.96 3.55 -13.90
C THR A 170 -9.71 4.29 -13.45
N PHE A 171 -8.65 4.24 -14.25
CA PHE A 171 -7.43 5.00 -13.98
C PHE A 171 -7.73 6.50 -13.81
N ASP A 172 -8.48 7.08 -14.75
CA ASP A 172 -8.89 8.48 -14.68
C ASP A 172 -9.62 8.86 -13.40
N TYR A 173 -10.42 7.95 -12.86
CA TYR A 173 -11.10 8.17 -11.60
C TYR A 173 -10.09 8.22 -10.43
N TYR A 174 -9.15 7.28 -10.34
CA TYR A 174 -8.11 7.36 -9.29
C TYR A 174 -7.25 8.63 -9.42
N MET A 175 -7.04 9.13 -10.64
CA MET A 175 -6.33 10.38 -10.90
C MET A 175 -7.19 11.63 -10.71
N SER A 176 -8.51 11.47 -10.49
CA SER A 176 -9.42 12.58 -10.21
C SER A 176 -9.55 12.87 -8.71
N GLU A 177 -9.13 11.92 -7.87
CA GLU A 177 -9.23 12.07 -6.42
C GLU A 177 -8.20 13.09 -5.91
N PRO A 178 -8.55 13.92 -4.90
CA PRO A 178 -7.66 14.96 -4.41
C PRO A 178 -6.37 14.41 -3.80
N VAL A 179 -5.26 15.10 -4.06
CA VAL A 179 -3.99 14.93 -3.34
C VAL A 179 -3.86 16.08 -2.34
N VAL A 180 -3.62 15.74 -1.08
CA VAL A 180 -3.68 16.68 0.05
C VAL A 180 -2.48 16.52 1.00
N LYS A 181 -2.34 17.50 1.88
CA LYS A 181 -1.41 17.52 3.01
C LYS A 181 -2.08 17.08 4.30
N ASP A 182 -1.30 16.47 5.18
CA ASP A 182 -1.62 16.18 6.59
C ASP A 182 -2.90 15.37 6.83
N ASP A 183 -3.38 14.65 5.82
CA ASP A 183 -4.48 13.73 6.01
C ASP A 183 -4.02 12.52 6.84
N ALA A 184 -4.82 12.18 7.85
CA ALA A 184 -4.51 11.13 8.80
C ALA A 184 -4.24 9.75 8.17
N LYS A 185 -4.77 9.49 6.96
CA LYS A 185 -4.54 8.23 6.24
C LYS A 185 -3.12 8.11 5.72
N GLY A 186 -2.39 9.23 5.56
CA GLY A 186 -0.96 9.25 5.25
C GLY A 186 -0.08 9.48 6.48
N VAL A 187 -0.45 10.44 7.34
CA VAL A 187 0.33 10.76 8.55
C VAL A 187 0.42 9.57 9.51
N GLY A 188 -0.68 8.84 9.73
CA GLY A 188 -0.69 7.66 10.60
C GLY A 188 0.32 6.59 10.15
N PRO A 189 0.23 6.08 8.91
CA PRO A 189 1.21 5.13 8.38
C PRO A 189 2.65 5.65 8.35
N PHE A 190 2.86 6.94 8.07
CA PHE A 190 4.19 7.52 8.08
C PHE A 190 4.81 7.47 9.48
N LEU A 191 4.05 7.80 10.52
CA LEU A 191 4.50 7.67 11.91
C LEU A 191 4.79 6.21 12.29
N LEU A 192 3.97 5.25 11.83
CA LEU A 192 4.24 3.82 12.04
C LEU A 192 5.58 3.41 11.41
N ALA A 193 5.83 3.80 10.16
CA ALA A 193 7.11 3.56 9.49
C ALA A 193 8.28 4.21 10.23
N TYR A 194 8.11 5.45 10.71
CA TYR A 194 9.11 6.15 11.51
C TYR A 194 9.44 5.42 12.81
N THR A 195 8.45 4.82 13.49
CA THR A 195 8.73 4.02 14.69
C THR A 195 9.59 2.79 14.37
N GLU A 196 9.41 2.17 13.22
CA GLU A 196 10.24 1.05 12.79
C GLU A 196 11.65 1.53 12.41
N MET A 197 11.80 2.68 11.74
CA MET A 197 13.10 3.31 11.51
C MET A 197 13.85 3.55 12.82
N LYS A 198 13.17 4.08 13.84
CA LYS A 198 13.79 4.35 15.15
C LYS A 198 14.24 3.09 15.88
N ARG A 199 13.59 1.95 15.65
CA ARG A 199 14.02 0.66 16.21
C ARG A 199 15.31 0.12 15.58
N LEU A 200 15.71 0.61 14.41
CA LEU A 200 16.96 0.20 13.76
C LEU A 200 18.17 0.93 14.34
N GLU A 201 17.96 2.11 14.93
CA GLU A 201 18.99 2.94 15.57
C GLU A 201 19.29 2.50 17.02
N MET A 202 18.49 1.59 17.58
CA MET A 202 18.60 1.07 18.96
C MET A 202 19.38 -0.23 19.02
#